data_AF-A0A8X6XTD2-F1
#
_entry.id   AF-A0A8X6XTD2-F1
#
_cell.length_a   1.000
_cell.length_b   1.000
_cell.length_c   1.000
_cell.angle_alpha   90.00
_cell.angle_beta   90.00
_cell.angle_gamma   90.00
#
_symmetry.space_group_name_H-M   'P 1'
#
loop_
_entity.id
_entity.type
_entity.pdbx_description
1 polymer ?
#
loop_
_entity_poly.entity_id
_entity_poly.type
_entity_poly.pdbx_seq_one_letter_code
_entity_poly.pdbx_strand_id
1 'polypeptide(L)'
;MIESNIIASGSVNGLVEGKHFNRCKHLHPLMALGLQMLHFDHFLKMDNIKYNFLKEQVIDDLLHYQEVIDSHSSMPIELTNNVLSRVISAYQKFVEETRQGEHGKTAQFYLIYIQLVNYYITMSRSNLIVTE
;
A
#
# COMPACT_ATOMS: atom_id res chain seq x y z
N MET A 1 19.75 -13.59 0.14
CA MET A 1 20.42 -12.57 -0.70
C MET A 1 21.94 -12.60 -0.56
N ILE A 2 22.50 -12.74 0.65
CA ILE A 2 23.95 -12.96 0.83
C ILE A 2 24.34 -14.41 0.49
N GLU A 3 23.46 -15.38 0.75
CA GLU A 3 23.70 -16.81 0.46
C GLU A 3 23.60 -17.21 -1.02
N SER A 4 23.29 -16.27 -1.92
CA SER A 4 23.05 -16.59 -3.34
C SER A 4 24.31 -16.51 -4.20
N ASN A 5 25.50 -16.17 -3.67
CA ASN A 5 26.74 -15.93 -4.43
C ASN A 5 26.65 -14.90 -5.58
N ILE A 6 25.50 -14.26 -5.78
CA ILE A 6 25.26 -13.27 -6.86
C ILE A 6 26.05 -11.97 -6.63
N ILE A 7 26.46 -11.70 -5.38
CA ILE A 7 27.30 -10.54 -5.04
C ILE A 7 28.79 -10.84 -5.29
N ALA A 8 29.18 -12.11 -5.47
CA ALA A 8 30.58 -12.53 -5.57
C ALA A 8 31.24 -12.23 -6.95
N SER A 9 30.49 -11.84 -7.98
CA SER A 9 31.03 -11.57 -9.32
C SER A 9 31.04 -10.11 -9.76
N GLY A 10 30.83 -9.16 -8.84
CA GLY A 10 31.12 -7.75 -9.09
C GLY A 10 30.15 -7.05 -10.04
N SER A 11 29.02 -6.60 -9.51
CA SER A 11 28.45 -5.26 -9.75
C SER A 11 27.04 -5.23 -9.19
N VAL A 12 26.82 -4.36 -8.20
CA VAL A 12 25.47 -4.05 -7.70
C VAL A 12 24.59 -3.54 -8.84
N ASN A 13 25.17 -2.87 -9.85
CA ASN A 13 24.45 -2.39 -11.02
C ASN A 13 23.93 -3.56 -11.88
N GLY A 14 24.70 -4.63 -12.07
CA GLY A 14 24.24 -5.81 -12.82
C GLY A 14 23.09 -6.56 -12.16
N LEU A 15 22.99 -6.49 -10.83
CA LEU A 15 21.86 -7.03 -10.06
C LEU A 15 20.60 -6.17 -10.22
N VAL A 16 20.76 -4.84 -10.08
CA VAL A 16 19.66 -3.87 -10.15
C VAL A 16 19.13 -3.70 -11.58
N GLU A 17 19.99 -3.84 -12.60
CA GLU A 17 19.63 -3.78 -14.01
C GLU A 17 19.18 -5.15 -14.57
N GLY A 18 19.28 -6.20 -13.76
CA GLY A 18 18.93 -7.56 -14.14
C GLY A 18 17.43 -7.74 -14.44
N LYS A 19 17.13 -8.49 -15.51
CA LYS A 19 15.76 -8.87 -15.92
C LYS A 19 14.91 -9.48 -14.77
N HIS A 20 15.55 -10.19 -13.85
CA HIS A 20 14.89 -10.79 -12.69
C HIS A 20 14.52 -9.77 -11.62
N PHE A 21 15.39 -8.78 -11.36
CA PHE A 21 15.09 -7.69 -10.43
C PHE A 21 13.91 -6.84 -10.93
N ASN A 22 13.89 -6.49 -12.22
CA ASN A 22 12.77 -5.73 -12.81
C ASN A 22 11.42 -6.46 -12.76
N ARG A 23 11.42 -7.79 -12.86
CA ARG A 23 10.22 -8.63 -12.68
C ARG A 23 9.74 -8.60 -11.23
N CYS A 24 10.65 -8.82 -10.27
CA CYS A 24 10.32 -8.75 -8.85
C CYS A 24 9.82 -7.36 -8.46
N LYS A 25 10.46 -6.30 -8.98
CA LYS A 25 10.05 -4.90 -8.81
C LYS A 25 8.60 -4.63 -9.20
N HIS A 26 8.08 -5.31 -10.24
CA HIS A 26 6.67 -5.21 -10.65
C HIS A 26 5.74 -6.12 -9.83
N LEU A 27 6.20 -7.32 -9.48
CA LEU A 27 5.38 -8.30 -8.80
C LEU A 27 5.09 -7.91 -7.34
N HIS A 28 6.07 -7.34 -6.63
CA HIS A 28 5.93 -7.01 -5.22
C HIS A 28 4.79 -5.99 -4.95
N PRO A 29 4.67 -4.88 -5.69
CA PRO A 29 3.53 -3.96 -5.58
C PRO A 29 2.18 -4.62 -5.81
N LEU A 30 2.05 -5.46 -6.85
CA LEU A 30 0.80 -6.19 -7.14
C LEU A 30 0.43 -7.11 -5.98
N MET A 31 1.40 -7.83 -5.44
CA MET A 31 1.17 -8.71 -4.30
C MET A 31 0.79 -7.93 -3.04
N ALA A 32 1.48 -6.82 -2.76
CA ALA A 32 1.16 -5.96 -1.61
C ALA A 32 -0.26 -5.40 -1.72
N LEU A 33 -0.66 -4.92 -2.90
CA LEU A 33 -2.02 -4.46 -3.16
C LEU A 33 -3.05 -5.58 -2.91
N GLY A 34 -2.82 -6.77 -3.44
CA GLY A 34 -3.72 -7.91 -3.24
C GLY A 34 -3.88 -8.29 -1.77
N LEU A 35 -2.78 -8.33 -1.01
CA LEU A 35 -2.82 -8.59 0.44
C LEU A 35 -3.53 -7.46 1.19
N GLN A 36 -3.33 -6.21 0.81
CA GLN A 36 -4.00 -5.06 1.42
C GLN A 36 -5.51 -5.08 1.16
N MET A 37 -5.94 -5.47 -0.05
CA MET A 37 -7.36 -5.66 -0.38
C MET A 37 -7.98 -6.77 0.47
N LEU A 38 -7.29 -7.91 0.64
CA LEU A 38 -7.75 -9.00 1.49
C LEU A 38 -7.86 -8.58 2.96
N HIS A 39 -6.88 -7.82 3.45
CA HIS A 39 -6.90 -7.29 4.81
C HIS A 39 -8.06 -6.30 5.03
N PHE A 40 -8.32 -5.44 4.05
CA PHE A 40 -9.46 -4.53 4.09
C PHE A 40 -10.81 -5.26 4.03
N ASP A 41 -10.95 -6.28 3.19
CA ASP A 41 -12.16 -7.12 3.14
C ASP A 41 -12.39 -7.84 4.49
N HIS A 42 -11.32 -8.29 5.14
CA HIS A 42 -11.41 -8.85 6.48
C HIS A 42 -11.89 -7.82 7.52
N PHE A 43 -11.35 -6.60 7.49
CA PHE A 43 -11.81 -5.49 8.31
C PHE A 43 -13.31 -5.23 8.13
N LEU A 44 -13.79 -5.12 6.89
CA LEU A 44 -15.22 -4.87 6.61
C LEU A 44 -16.12 -5.96 7.20
N LYS A 45 -15.68 -7.23 7.12
CA LYS A 45 -16.41 -8.36 7.69
C LYS A 45 -16.45 -8.30 9.22
N MET A 46 -15.33 -7.95 9.86
CA MET A 46 -15.26 -7.86 11.32
C MET A 46 -16.10 -6.71 11.88
N ASP A 47 -16.08 -5.55 11.22
CA ASP A 47 -16.83 -4.37 11.65
C ASP A 47 -18.30 -4.36 11.13
N ASN A 48 -18.73 -5.46 10.50
CA ASN A 48 -20.06 -5.62 9.90
C ASN A 48 -20.45 -4.51 8.91
N ILE A 49 -19.48 -3.91 8.25
CA ILE A 49 -19.71 -2.85 7.26
C ILE A 49 -20.08 -3.50 5.92
N LYS A 50 -21.28 -3.19 5.41
CA LYS A 50 -21.73 -3.67 4.11
C LYS A 50 -21.02 -2.90 2.99
N TYR A 51 -20.39 -3.63 2.06
CA TYR A 51 -19.71 -3.07 0.89
C TYR A 51 -20.61 -2.14 0.07
N ASN A 52 -21.87 -2.54 -0.19
CA ASN A 52 -22.81 -1.73 -0.97
C ASN A 52 -23.10 -0.37 -0.33
N PHE A 53 -23.19 -0.34 1.01
CA PHE A 53 -23.40 0.90 1.75
C PHE A 53 -22.19 1.83 1.62
N LEU A 54 -20.96 1.30 1.74
CA LEU A 54 -19.76 2.11 1.50
C LEU A 54 -19.70 2.62 0.06
N LYS A 55 -20.02 1.77 -0.91
CA LYS A 55 -19.97 2.12 -2.32
C LYS A 55 -20.86 3.33 -2.62
N GLU A 56 -22.10 3.30 -2.15
CA GLU A 56 -23.07 4.40 -2.36
C GLU A 56 -22.67 5.69 -1.64
N GLN A 57 -22.03 5.58 -0.47
CA GLN A 57 -21.71 6.73 0.38
C GLN A 57 -20.37 7.38 0.06
N VAL A 58 -19.49 6.72 -0.70
CA VAL A 58 -18.07 7.11 -0.80
C VAL A 58 -17.58 7.21 -2.25
N ILE A 59 -18.27 6.62 -3.24
CA ILE A 59 -17.82 6.64 -4.64
C ILE A 59 -17.64 8.06 -5.17
N ASP A 60 -18.61 8.94 -4.93
CA ASP A 60 -18.59 10.29 -5.51
C ASP A 60 -17.43 11.11 -4.94
N ASP A 61 -17.12 10.95 -3.64
CA ASP A 61 -15.96 11.59 -3.03
C ASP A 61 -14.64 11.02 -3.55
N LEU A 62 -14.55 9.70 -3.76
CA LEU A 62 -13.34 9.08 -4.32
C LEU A 62 -13.07 9.57 -5.75
N LEU A 63 -14.12 9.73 -6.56
CA LEU A 63 -14.02 10.31 -7.90
C LEU A 63 -13.56 11.77 -7.83
N HIS A 64 -14.14 12.55 -6.92
CA HIS A 64 -13.71 13.93 -6.70
C HIS A 64 -12.24 14.02 -6.27
N TYR A 65 -11.79 13.16 -5.36
CA TYR A 65 -10.38 13.13 -4.95
C TYR A 65 -9.44 12.72 -6.07
N GLN A 66 -9.86 11.81 -6.95
CA GLN A 66 -9.07 11.45 -8.12
C GLN A 66 -8.87 12.64 -9.06
N GLU A 67 -9.91 13.43 -9.32
CA GLU A 67 -9.82 14.65 -10.14
C GLU A 67 -8.89 15.71 -9.52
N VAL A 68 -8.92 15.85 -8.19
CA VAL A 68 -8.02 16.78 -7.46
C VAL A 68 -6.57 16.34 -7.55
N ILE A 69 -6.29 15.03 -7.45
CA ILE A 69 -4.95 14.47 -7.60
C ILE A 69 -4.43 14.67 -9.03
N ASP A 70 -5.26 14.39 -10.02
CA ASP A 70 -4.90 14.49 -11.45
C ASP A 70 -4.68 15.95 -11.90
N SER A 71 -5.35 16.91 -11.24
CA SER A 71 -5.17 18.34 -11.51
C SER A 71 -3.92 18.95 -10.88
N HIS A 72 -3.09 18.18 -10.16
CA HIS A 72 -1.88 18.63 -9.44
C HIS A 72 -2.12 19.85 -8.53
N SER A 73 -3.35 20.01 -8.04
CA SER A 73 -3.71 21.10 -7.13
C SER A 73 -2.91 20.98 -5.84
N SER A 74 -2.22 22.05 -5.44
CA SER A 74 -1.45 22.14 -4.19
C SER A 74 -2.34 22.35 -2.96
N MET A 75 -3.67 22.38 -3.12
CA MET A 75 -4.61 22.54 -2.01
C MET A 75 -4.67 21.27 -1.16
N PRO A 76 -4.65 21.40 0.18
CA PRO A 76 -4.84 20.26 1.06
C PRO A 76 -6.24 19.67 0.84
N ILE A 77 -6.29 18.36 0.62
CA ILE A 77 -7.53 17.62 0.47
C ILE A 77 -8.21 17.53 1.84
N GLU A 78 -9.29 18.29 2.05
CA GLU A 78 -10.14 18.14 3.23
C GLU A 78 -11.13 16.99 3.02
N LEU A 79 -11.17 16.06 3.99
CA LEU A 79 -12.13 14.96 4.02
C LEU A 79 -13.50 15.50 4.43
N THR A 80 -14.30 15.92 3.46
CA THR A 80 -15.66 16.43 3.64
C THR A 80 -16.65 15.35 4.07
N ASN A 81 -16.41 14.09 3.66
CA ASN A 81 -17.28 12.98 4.01
C ASN A 81 -16.93 12.36 5.39
N ASN A 82 -17.83 12.55 6.35
CA ASN A 82 -17.72 12.01 7.70
C ASN A 82 -17.71 10.47 7.76
N VAL A 83 -18.43 9.79 6.85
CA VAL A 83 -18.45 8.33 6.75
C VAL A 83 -17.09 7.82 6.29
N LEU A 84 -16.53 8.42 5.24
CA LEU A 84 -15.21 8.07 4.72
C LEU A 84 -14.12 8.29 5.77
N SER A 85 -14.11 9.45 6.42
CA SER A 85 -13.16 9.77 7.49
C SER A 85 -13.22 8.76 8.64
N ARG A 86 -14.43 8.37 9.05
CA ARG A 86 -14.64 7.35 10.09
C ARG A 86 -14.11 5.99 9.65
N VAL A 87 -14.38 5.56 8.43
CA VAL A 87 -13.94 4.27 7.88
C VAL A 87 -12.41 4.22 7.76
N ILE A 88 -11.79 5.30 7.28
CA ILE A 88 -10.33 5.42 7.22
C ILE A 88 -9.74 5.31 8.63
N SER A 89 -10.27 6.07 9.59
CA SER A 89 -9.78 6.06 10.97
C SER A 89 -9.93 4.67 11.63
N ALA A 90 -11.09 4.02 11.43
CA ALA A 90 -11.34 2.67 11.93
C ALA A 90 -10.37 1.65 11.30
N TYR A 91 -10.15 1.74 9.98
CA TYR A 91 -9.22 0.85 9.31
C TYR A 91 -7.76 1.09 9.72
N GLN A 92 -7.34 2.35 9.95
CA GLN A 92 -6.02 2.66 10.49
C GLN A 92 -5.80 2.03 11.87
N LYS A 93 -6.81 2.06 12.73
CA LYS A 93 -6.78 1.36 14.03
C LYS A 93 -6.65 -0.15 13.85
N PHE A 94 -7.44 -0.73 12.95
CA PHE A 94 -7.40 -2.16 12.65
C PHE A 94 -6.03 -2.61 12.13
N VAL A 95 -5.39 -1.80 11.28
CA VAL A 95 -4.01 -2.01 10.81
C VAL A 95 -3.02 -2.02 11.98
N GLU A 96 -3.15 -1.10 12.93
CA GLU A 96 -2.27 -1.05 14.10
C GLU A 96 -2.44 -2.28 14.99
N GLU A 97 -3.68 -2.72 15.21
CA GLU A 97 -4.00 -3.96 15.95
C GLU A 97 -3.41 -5.20 15.25
N THR A 98 -3.55 -5.30 13.92
CA THR A 98 -2.89 -6.36 13.13
C THR A 98 -1.37 -6.32 13.28
N ARG A 99 -0.77 -5.13 13.32
CA ARG A 99 0.69 -4.95 13.50
C ARG A 99 1.15 -5.43 14.86
N GLN A 100 0.34 -5.24 15.90
CA GLN A 100 0.61 -5.72 17.26
C GLN A 100 0.41 -7.23 17.40
N GLY A 101 -0.29 -7.85 16.44
CA GLY A 101 -0.49 -9.30 16.37
C GLY A 101 -1.87 -9.76 16.81
N GLU A 102 -2.80 -8.84 17.07
CA GLU A 102 -4.17 -9.14 17.53
C GLU A 102 -4.96 -10.02 16.55
N HIS A 103 -4.68 -9.88 15.25
CA HIS A 103 -5.30 -10.68 14.18
C HIS A 103 -4.46 -11.89 13.73
N GLY A 104 -3.48 -12.28 14.56
CA GLY A 104 -2.64 -13.45 14.35
C GLY A 104 -1.34 -13.17 13.57
N LYS A 105 -0.36 -14.07 13.77
CA LYS A 105 1.01 -13.92 13.23
C LYS A 105 1.07 -13.87 11.71
N THR A 106 0.16 -14.57 11.03
CA THR A 106 0.11 -14.58 9.56
C THR A 106 -0.31 -13.21 9.02
N ALA A 107 -1.36 -12.61 9.59
CA ALA A 107 -1.81 -11.28 9.20
C ALA A 107 -0.75 -10.21 9.51
N GLN A 108 -0.11 -10.31 10.68
CA GLN A 108 1.02 -9.47 11.06
C GLN A 108 2.17 -9.56 10.05
N PHE A 109 2.56 -10.77 9.64
CA PHE A 109 3.61 -10.98 8.64
C PHE A 109 3.27 -10.34 7.29
N TYR A 110 2.04 -10.52 6.80
CA TYR A 110 1.61 -9.90 5.55
C TYR A 110 1.58 -8.37 5.64
N LEU A 111 1.21 -7.82 6.79
CA LEU A 111 1.20 -6.38 6.99
C LEU A 111 2.62 -5.79 6.95
N ILE A 112 3.59 -6.46 7.59
CA ILE A 112 5.00 -6.08 7.52
C ILE A 112 5.49 -6.13 6.07
N TYR A 113 5.15 -7.18 5.32
CA TYR A 113 5.49 -7.28 3.90
C TYR A 113 4.91 -6.11 3.08
N ILE A 114 3.62 -5.77 3.27
CA ILE A 114 2.99 -4.62 2.59
C ILE A 114 3.75 -3.32 2.90
N GLN A 115 4.09 -3.10 4.18
CA GLN A 115 4.83 -1.91 4.61
C GLN A 115 6.20 -1.80 3.93
N LEU A 116 6.95 -2.89 3.87
CA LEU A 116 8.27 -2.93 3.20
C LEU A 116 8.17 -2.59 1.72
N VAL A 117 7.15 -3.14 1.03
CA VAL A 117 6.90 -2.82 -0.39
C VAL A 117 6.53 -1.34 -0.55
N ASN A 118 5.67 -0.80 0.33
CA ASN A 118 5.28 0.61 0.28
C ASN A 118 6.49 1.53 0.52
N TYR A 119 7.36 1.21 1.48
CA TYR A 119 8.61 1.96 1.69
C TYR A 119 9.51 1.92 0.46
N TYR A 120 9.64 0.74 -0.18
CA TYR A 120 10.39 0.62 -1.43
C TYR A 120 9.82 1.50 -2.55
N ILE A 121 8.48 1.53 -2.73
CA ILE A 121 7.82 2.36 -3.74
C ILE A 121 8.04 3.85 -3.45
N THR A 122 7.84 4.28 -2.19
CA THR A 122 8.03 5.67 -1.78
C THR A 122 9.48 6.10 -2.01
N MET A 123 10.45 5.32 -1.55
CA MET A 123 11.87 5.60 -1.77
C MET A 123 12.22 5.66 -3.27
N SER A 124 11.68 4.73 -4.07
CA SER A 124 11.90 4.71 -5.52
C SER A 124 11.35 5.97 -6.20
N ARG A 125 10.18 6.47 -5.76
CA ARG A 125 9.57 7.70 -6.26
C ARG A 125 10.36 8.94 -5.83
N SER A 126 10.79 9.01 -4.57
CA SER A 126 11.60 10.13 -4.07
C SER A 126 12.96 10.24 -4.77
N ASN A 127 13.62 9.10 -5.06
CA ASN A 127 14.90 9.10 -5.76
C ASN A 127 14.81 9.54 -7.23
N LEU A 128 13.65 9.38 -7.88
CA LEU A 128 13.43 9.90 -9.24
C LEU A 128 13.35 11.43 -9.28
N ILE A 129 13.01 12.09 -8.17
CA ILE A 129 12.85 13.56 -8.08
C ILE A 129 14.20 14.28 -7.91
N VAL A 130 15.25 13.59 -7.46
CA VAL A 130 16.57 14.21 -7.18
C VAL A 130 17.48 14.22 -8.43
N THR A 131 17.03 13.65 -9.54
CA THR A 131 17.81 13.51 -10.79
C THR A 131 17.37 14.41 -11.94
N GLU A 132 16.46 15.37 -11.69
CA GLU A 132 16.12 16.47 -12.62
C GLU A 132 16.72 17.79 -12.13
#